data_AF-A0A928KIG0-F1
#
_entry.id   AF-A0A928KIG0-F1
#
_cell.length_a   1.000
_cell.length_b   1.000
_cell.length_c   1.000
_cell.angle_alpha   90.00
_cell.angle_beta   90.00
_cell.angle_gamma   90.00
#
_symmetry.space_group_name_H-M   'P 1'
#
loop_
_entity.id
_entity.type
_entity.pdbx_description
1 polymer ?
#
loop_
_entity_poly.entity_id
_entity_poly.type
_entity_poly.pdbx_seq_one_letter_code
_entity_poly.pdbx_strand_id
1 'polypeptide(L)' 'MKETLNSISIAAKEAIATAADEAQIEEIRVKYLGKKGELTAILKQM' A
#
# COMPACT_ATOMS: atom_id res chain seq x y z
N MET A 1 -5.57 7.11 13.10
CA MET A 1 -4.51 6.06 13.02
C MET A 1 -5.07 4.70 12.68
N LYS A 2 -5.92 4.08 13.51
CA LYS A 2 -6.51 2.75 13.22
C LYS A 2 -7.36 2.75 11.94
N GLU A 3 -8.14 3.81 11.73
CA GLU A 3 -8.92 4.00 10.50
C GLU A 3 -8.03 4.18 9.27
N THR A 4 -7.00 5.02 9.36
CA THR A 4 -6.03 5.24 8.27
C THR A 4 -5.33 3.95 7.85
N LEU A 5 -4.88 3.14 8.81
CA LEU A 5 -4.27 1.83 8.54
C LEU A 5 -5.26 0.86 7.88
N ASN A 6 -6.52 0.85 8.33
CA ASN A 6 -7.56 0.03 7.72
C ASN A 6 -7.87 0.49 6.28
N SER A 7 -7.98 1.80 6.04
CA SER A 7 -8.19 2.34 4.68
C SER A 7 -7.06 1.96 3.73
N ILE A 8 -5.80 2.07 4.17
CA ILE A 8 -4.63 1.65 3.37
C ILE A 8 -4.68 0.15 3.09
N SER A 9 -5.05 -0.67 4.08
CA SER A 9 -5.17 -2.12 3.91
C SER A 9 -6.24 -2.50 2.89
N ILE A 10 -7.40 -1.84 2.92
CA ILE A 10 -8.49 -2.07 1.96
C ILE A 10 -8.05 -1.63 0.56
N ALA A 11 -7.53 -0.41 0.42
CA ALA A 11 -7.09 0.13 -0.87
C ALA A 11 -5.97 -0.71 -1.51
N ALA A 12 -5.01 -1.18 -0.70
CA ALA A 12 -3.95 -2.05 -1.19
C ALA A 12 -4.50 -3.40 -1.69
N LYS A 13 -5.48 -3.99 -0.99
CA LYS A 13 -6.11 -5.25 -1.43
C LYS A 13 -6.90 -5.10 -2.73
N GLU A 14 -7.63 -4.00 -2.88
CA GLU A 14 -8.36 -3.69 -4.11
C GLU A 14 -7.41 -3.45 -5.29
N ALA A 15 -6.32 -2.72 -5.06
CA ALA A 15 -5.30 -2.49 -6.08
C ALA A 15 -4.65 -3.81 -6.52
N ILE A 16 -4.31 -4.70 -5.58
CA ILE A 16 -3.76 -6.03 -5.89
C ILE A 16 -4.76 -6.87 -6.69
N ALA A 17 -6.05 -6.84 -6.31
CA ALA A 17 -7.09 -7.60 -6.99
C ALA A 17 -7.36 -7.14 -8.43
N THR A 18 -7.00 -5.91 -8.76
CA THR A 18 -7.20 -5.29 -10.09
C THR A 18 -5.93 -5.23 -10.93
N ALA A 19 -4.78 -5.63 -10.37
CA ALA A 19 -3.52 -5.71 -11.10
C ALA A 19 -3.58 -6.80 -12.17
N ALA A 20 -3.27 -6.44 -13.41
CA ALA A 20 -3.31 -7.29 -14.59
C ALA A 20 -1.95 -7.93 -14.92
N ASP A 21 -0.85 -7.37 -14.40
CA ASP A 21 0.50 -7.86 -14.66
C ASP A 21 1.46 -7.66 -13.48
N GLU A 22 2.63 -8.28 -13.58
CA GLU A 22 3.67 -8.22 -12.54
C GLU A 22 4.22 -6.80 -12.33
N ALA A 23 4.22 -5.95 -13.36
CA ALA A 23 4.70 -4.58 -13.25
C ALA A 23 3.76 -3.74 -12.39
N GLN A 24 2.44 -3.93 -12.53
CA GLN A 24 1.44 -3.30 -11.69
C GLN A 24 1.52 -3.78 -10.23
N ILE A 25 1.74 -5.08 -10.01
CA ILE A 25 1.97 -5.61 -8.65
C ILE A 25 3.20 -4.95 -8.01
N GLU A 26 4.29 -4.79 -8.77
CA GLU A 26 5.50 -4.15 -8.28
C GLU A 26 5.28 -2.66 -7.96
N GLU A 27 4.53 -1.94 -8.80
CA GLU A 27 4.16 -0.55 -8.54
C GLU A 27 3.33 -0.41 -7.26
N ILE A 28 2.34 -1.29 -7.07
CA ILE A 28 1.53 -1.36 -5.84
C ILE A 28 2.42 -1.65 -4.62
N ARG A 29 3.36 -2.60 -4.74
CA ARG A 29 4.31 -2.92 -3.67
C ARG A 29 5.15 -1.69 -3.29
N VAL A 30 5.67 -0.95 -4.26
CA VAL A 30 6.45 0.27 -4.01
C VAL A 30 5.58 1.36 -3.38
N LYS A 31 4.35 1.55 -3.86
CA LYS A 31 3.41 2.57 -3.38
C LYS A 31 3.02 2.37 -1.91
N TYR A 32 2.74 1.13 -1.50
CA TYR A 32 2.27 0.87 -0.13
C TYR A 32 3.40 0.48 0.83
N LEU A 33 4.35 -0.35 0.38
CA LEU A 33 5.40 -0.96 1.22
C LEU A 33 6.82 -0.41 0.95
N GLY A 34 6.99 0.47 -0.03
CA GLY A 34 8.30 1.04 -0.36
C GLY A 34 8.86 1.97 0.72
N LYS A 35 10.12 2.40 0.59
CA LYS A 35 10.80 3.27 1.59
C LYS A 35 10.05 4.59 1.89
N LYS A 36 9.29 5.09 0.91
CA LYS A 36 8.41 6.26 0.98
C LYS A 36 6.94 5.90 0.80
N GLY A 37 6.60 4.62 0.89
CA GLY A 37 5.25 4.13 0.68
C GLY A 37 4.32 4.54 1.82
N GLU A 38 3.02 4.56 1.54
CA GLU A 38 1.99 5.09 2.45
C GLU A 38 2.01 4.40 3.82
N LEU A 39 2.15 3.07 3.87
CA LEU A 39 2.22 2.34 5.14
C LEU A 39 3.53 2.63 5.88
N THR A 40 4.66 2.63 5.16
CA THR A 40 5.98 2.90 5.74
C THR A 40 6.08 4.32 6.30
N ALA A 41 5.46 5.30 5.65
CA ALA A 41 5.42 6.68 6.14
C ALA A 41 4.68 6.77 7.49
N ILE A 42 3.54 6.10 7.61
CA ILE A 42 2.77 6.06 8.87
C ILE A 42 3.57 5.34 9.96
N LEU A 43 4.15 4.18 9.66
CA LEU A 43 4.92 3.41 10.64
C LEU A 43 6.16 4.15 11.14
N LYS A 44 6.75 5.04 10.34
CA LYS A 44 7.89 5.89 10.76
C LYS A 44 7.51 7.04 11.69
N GLN A 45 6.22 7.42 11.70
CA GLN A 45 5.69 8.45 12.58
C GLN A 45 5.23 7.89 13.93
N MET A 46 5.31 6.57 14.11
CA MET A 46 5.03 5.86 15.36
C MET A 46 6.33 5.58 16.12
#